data_AF-W4DQ15-F1
#
_entry.id   AF-W4DQ15-F1
#
_cell.length_a   1.000
_cell.length_b   1.000
_cell.length_c   1.000
_cell.angle_alpha   90.00
_cell.angle_beta   90.00
_cell.angle_gamma   90.00
#
_symmetry.space_group_name_H-M   'P 1'
#
loop_
_entity.id
_entity.type
_entity.pdbx_description
1 polymer ?
#
loop_
_entity_poly.entity_id
_entity_poly.type
_entity_poly.pdbx_seq_one_letter_code
_entity_poly.pdbx_strand_id
1 'polypeptide(L)'
;MKRKSLIYSLLLAIIVSIVSVNGSIHAAARNITDIVKVTKPTEIKVGEWKSYEIAITDWTNAEVTDHDFTPTSSDENIIKVVRKTQWVSELHAINKGTATLTVNIGEKFEPYVFTVQVVDEYTVIPEPTPEPTPEPTKPVVVKELTQAEIQAKIMSQDLSDYTDQLNLINNYENKAITTINKYNKIVNDSTRKSIFLALNNTVVPNYTKYVSGLKNIKPNKNNAELKEIYNYHLAGAKLQLEAFILMRDSMKTTKINFTKYNAAEKKGAEGIKLLNKVEALLDKYTKKYFE
;
A
#
# COMPACT_ATOMS: atom_id res chain seq x y z
N MET A 1 2.81 14.87 -6.00
CA MET A 1 2.16 13.54 -6.10
C MET A 1 2.61 12.51 -5.05
N LYS A 2 3.78 12.62 -4.40
CA LYS A 2 4.29 11.63 -3.41
C LYS A 2 3.41 11.40 -2.16
N ARG A 3 2.76 12.43 -1.62
CA ARG A 3 1.88 12.32 -0.42
C ARG A 3 0.55 11.60 -0.72
N LYS A 4 0.11 11.66 -1.98
CA LYS A 4 -1.18 11.20 -2.49
C LYS A 4 -1.31 9.67 -2.53
N SER A 5 -0.26 8.98 -2.98
CA SER A 5 -0.20 7.51 -3.06
C SER A 5 0.01 6.83 -1.69
N LEU A 6 0.77 7.47 -0.78
CA LEU A 6 0.96 7.01 0.60
C LEU A 6 -0.36 6.96 1.39
N ILE A 7 -1.22 7.97 1.21
CA ILE A 7 -2.52 8.06 1.86
C ILE A 7 -3.46 6.92 1.42
N TYR A 8 -3.47 6.59 0.13
CA TYR A 8 -4.31 5.52 -0.44
C TYR A 8 -3.84 4.11 -0.04
N SER A 9 -2.53 3.84 -0.12
CA SER A 9 -1.94 2.55 0.27
C SER A 9 -2.15 2.24 1.76
N LEU A 10 -2.09 3.26 2.61
CA LEU A 10 -2.30 3.13 4.04
C LEU A 10 -3.76 2.85 4.41
N LEU A 11 -4.71 3.45 3.69
CA LEU A 11 -6.14 3.18 3.82
C LEU A 11 -6.52 1.77 3.34
N LEU A 12 -5.94 1.30 2.23
CA LEU A 12 -6.11 -0.08 1.76
C LEU A 12 -5.51 -1.11 2.72
N ALA A 13 -4.34 -0.82 3.29
CA ALA A 13 -3.70 -1.69 4.29
C ALA A 13 -4.55 -1.83 5.58
N ILE A 14 -5.36 -0.82 5.91
CA ILE A 14 -6.31 -0.83 7.03
C ILE A 14 -7.56 -1.66 6.67
N ILE A 15 -7.98 -1.65 5.40
CA ILE A 15 -9.20 -2.35 4.93
C ILE A 15 -8.97 -3.85 4.66
N VAL A 16 -7.76 -4.24 4.29
CA VAL A 16 -7.44 -5.62 3.91
C VAL A 16 -6.82 -6.38 5.07
N SER A 17 -7.60 -7.20 5.77
CA SER A 17 -7.22 -8.61 6.05
C SER A 17 -8.29 -9.42 6.79
N ILE A 18 -9.21 -10.03 6.04
CA ILE A 18 -9.71 -11.39 6.34
C ILE A 18 -9.84 -12.10 4.99
N VAL A 19 -8.75 -12.69 4.51
CA VAL A 19 -8.80 -13.61 3.37
C VAL A 19 -9.44 -14.89 3.87
N SER A 20 -10.54 -15.25 3.22
CA SER A 20 -11.25 -16.53 3.32
C SER A 20 -10.28 -17.71 3.37
N VAL A 21 -10.46 -18.58 4.36
CA VAL A 21 -9.83 -19.90 4.43
C VAL A 21 -10.11 -20.65 3.13
N ASN A 22 -9.08 -20.91 2.31
CA ASN A 22 -9.02 -22.01 1.34
C ASN A 22 -7.57 -22.24 0.84
N GLY A 23 -6.98 -23.40 1.20
CA GLY A 23 -6.02 -24.19 0.39
C GLY A 23 -4.55 -23.73 0.19
N SER A 24 -3.59 -24.53 0.70
CA SER A 24 -2.11 -24.43 0.53
C SER A 24 -1.57 -25.02 -0.79
N ILE A 25 -0.39 -24.57 -1.30
CA ILE A 25 0.77 -25.40 -1.81
C ILE A 25 2.09 -24.57 -1.90
N HIS A 26 3.27 -25.18 -1.87
CA HIS A 26 4.61 -24.59 -2.12
C HIS A 26 5.35 -25.36 -3.24
N ALA A 27 6.07 -24.67 -4.14
CA ALA A 27 6.87 -25.23 -5.23
C ALA A 27 8.29 -24.60 -5.30
N ALA A 28 9.24 -25.31 -5.93
CA ALA A 28 10.65 -24.94 -6.08
C ALA A 28 10.88 -23.61 -6.83
N ALA A 29 11.99 -22.94 -6.52
CA ALA A 29 12.26 -21.57 -6.96
C ALA A 29 12.42 -21.46 -8.49
N ARG A 30 11.62 -20.61 -9.13
CA ARG A 30 11.57 -20.44 -10.59
C ARG A 30 12.48 -19.28 -11.03
N ASN A 31 12.92 -19.28 -12.30
CA ASN A 31 13.61 -18.12 -12.88
C ASN A 31 12.61 -17.00 -13.20
N ILE A 32 12.89 -15.79 -12.74
CA ILE A 32 11.97 -14.65 -12.82
C ILE A 32 11.81 -14.11 -14.24
N THR A 33 12.81 -14.25 -15.13
CA THR A 33 12.76 -13.61 -16.46
C THR A 33 11.70 -14.21 -17.39
N ASP A 34 11.16 -15.39 -17.06
CA ASP A 34 10.08 -16.02 -17.82
C ASP A 34 8.71 -15.37 -17.55
N ILE A 35 8.58 -14.66 -16.43
CA ILE A 35 7.30 -14.14 -15.91
C ILE A 35 7.31 -12.64 -15.61
N VAL A 36 8.47 -11.97 -15.71
CA VAL A 36 8.56 -10.51 -15.65
C VAL A 36 9.39 -9.94 -16.79
N LYS A 37 8.94 -8.81 -17.33
CA LYS A 37 9.69 -7.95 -18.23
C LYS A 37 10.23 -6.76 -17.47
N VAL A 38 11.54 -6.52 -17.61
CA VAL A 38 12.22 -5.42 -16.93
C VAL A 38 12.60 -4.33 -17.93
N THR A 39 12.08 -3.13 -17.73
CA THR A 39 12.44 -1.92 -18.47
C THR A 39 13.42 -1.09 -17.63
N LYS A 40 14.63 -0.89 -18.12
CA LYS A 40 15.71 -0.25 -17.37
C LYS A 40 16.59 0.67 -18.23
N PRO A 41 17.11 1.77 -17.67
CA PRO A 41 18.11 2.58 -18.36
C PRO A 41 19.46 1.84 -18.38
N THR A 42 20.21 2.01 -19.47
CA THR A 42 21.60 1.53 -19.58
C THR A 42 22.60 2.58 -19.09
N GLU A 43 22.24 3.86 -19.21
CA GLU A 43 23.06 5.02 -18.84
C GLU A 43 22.19 6.10 -18.21
N ILE A 44 22.74 6.82 -17.22
CA ILE A 44 22.10 7.94 -16.51
C ILE A 44 23.16 9.05 -16.33
N LYS A 45 22.78 10.33 -16.42
CA LYS A 45 23.71 11.43 -16.12
C LYS A 45 23.74 11.78 -14.64
N VAL A 46 24.87 12.28 -14.13
CA VAL A 46 24.97 12.78 -12.75
C VAL A 46 23.87 13.82 -12.47
N GLY A 47 23.16 13.65 -11.36
CA GLY A 47 22.03 14.49 -10.95
C GLY A 47 20.68 14.12 -11.60
N GLU A 48 20.67 13.22 -12.58
CA GLU A 48 19.46 12.81 -13.29
C GLU A 48 18.67 11.74 -12.50
N TRP A 49 17.35 11.76 -12.70
CA TRP A 49 16.43 10.74 -12.22
C TRP A 49 15.87 9.96 -13.41
N LYS A 50 16.01 8.63 -13.38
CA LYS A 50 15.40 7.75 -14.39
C LYS A 50 14.55 6.67 -13.72
N SER A 51 13.46 6.28 -14.36
CA SER A 51 12.61 5.19 -13.90
C SER A 51 13.13 3.84 -14.37
N TYR A 52 12.96 2.85 -13.49
CA TYR A 52 13.14 1.43 -13.69
C TYR A 52 11.79 0.76 -13.40
N GLU A 53 11.32 -0.10 -14.29
CA GLU A 53 10.00 -0.72 -14.21
C GLU A 53 10.06 -2.24 -14.43
N ILE A 54 9.26 -2.96 -13.65
CA ILE A 54 9.07 -4.39 -13.72
C ILE A 54 7.60 -4.64 -14.06
N ALA A 55 7.34 -5.19 -15.23
CA ALA A 55 6.01 -5.60 -15.65
C ALA A 55 5.87 -7.11 -15.51
N ILE A 56 4.85 -7.59 -14.79
CA ILE A 56 4.50 -9.01 -14.77
C ILE A 56 3.93 -9.37 -16.14
N THR A 57 4.47 -10.41 -16.78
CA THR A 57 3.96 -10.90 -18.07
C THR A 57 2.94 -12.01 -17.91
N ASP A 58 2.93 -12.71 -16.77
CA ASP A 58 1.92 -13.71 -16.40
C ASP A 58 1.24 -13.37 -15.07
N TRP A 59 0.10 -12.66 -15.18
CA TRP A 59 -0.73 -12.23 -14.05
C TRP A 59 -1.56 -13.35 -13.42
N THR A 60 -1.57 -14.55 -14.01
CA THR A 60 -2.29 -15.70 -13.45
C THR A 60 -1.50 -16.38 -12.32
N ASN A 61 -0.23 -16.03 -12.18
CA ASN A 61 0.63 -16.53 -11.13
C ASN A 61 0.54 -15.64 -9.88
N ALA A 62 -0.34 -16.03 -8.95
CA ALA A 62 -0.55 -15.36 -7.66
C ALA A 62 0.73 -15.24 -6.80
N GLU A 63 1.76 -16.05 -7.08
CA GLU A 63 3.04 -15.97 -6.37
C GLU A 63 3.87 -14.73 -6.77
N VAL A 64 3.58 -14.05 -7.88
CA VAL A 64 4.31 -12.83 -8.28
C VAL A 64 3.55 -11.58 -7.83
N THR A 65 2.21 -11.59 -7.95
CA THR A 65 1.35 -10.43 -7.67
C THR A 65 1.38 -9.99 -6.21
N ASP A 66 1.67 -10.91 -5.30
CA ASP A 66 1.67 -10.69 -3.84
C ASP A 66 3.08 -10.45 -3.26
N HIS A 67 4.13 -10.48 -4.09
CA HIS A 67 5.51 -10.36 -3.62
C HIS A 67 6.12 -8.99 -3.87
N ASP A 68 6.91 -8.56 -2.88
CA ASP A 68 7.48 -7.23 -2.88
C ASP A 68 8.83 -7.16 -3.61
N PHE A 69 8.96 -6.28 -4.60
CA PHE A 69 10.20 -6.08 -5.34
C PHE A 69 11.02 -5.03 -4.60
N THR A 70 12.16 -5.47 -4.08
CA THR A 70 13.03 -4.65 -3.24
C THR A 70 14.37 -4.47 -3.93
N PRO A 71 14.50 -3.43 -4.79
CA PRO A 71 15.75 -3.13 -5.44
C PRO A 71 16.73 -2.46 -4.48
N THR A 72 17.98 -2.87 -4.55
CA THR A 72 19.10 -2.36 -3.76
C THR A 72 20.26 -2.01 -4.68
N SER A 73 21.01 -0.96 -4.32
CA SER A 73 22.25 -0.60 -5.03
C SER A 73 23.44 -1.15 -4.28
N SER A 74 24.42 -1.66 -5.01
CA SER A 74 25.74 -2.02 -4.47
C SER A 74 26.54 -0.80 -3.99
N ASP A 75 26.25 0.39 -4.52
CA ASP A 75 26.86 1.65 -4.07
C ASP A 75 25.86 2.82 -4.14
N GLU A 76 25.34 3.22 -2.98
CA GLU A 76 24.42 4.34 -2.84
C GLU A 76 25.09 5.72 -2.99
N ASN A 77 26.43 5.78 -3.05
CA ASN A 77 27.14 7.00 -3.40
C ASN A 77 27.18 7.22 -4.92
N ILE A 78 26.91 6.20 -5.73
CA ILE A 78 26.84 6.30 -7.20
C ILE A 78 25.37 6.38 -7.64
N ILE A 79 24.54 5.43 -7.20
CA ILE A 79 23.10 5.41 -7.51
C ILE A 79 22.29 5.12 -6.24
N LYS A 80 21.39 6.04 -5.89
CA LYS A 80 20.34 5.77 -4.91
C LYS A 80 19.10 5.25 -5.59
N VAL A 81 18.61 4.11 -5.11
CA VAL A 81 17.35 3.54 -5.57
C VAL A 81 16.25 4.06 -4.66
N VAL A 82 15.29 4.77 -5.24
CA VAL A 82 14.11 5.25 -4.55
C VAL A 82 12.92 4.52 -5.11
N ARG A 83 12.41 3.57 -4.32
CA ARG A 83 11.22 2.82 -4.69
C ARG A 83 10.00 3.75 -4.79
N LYS A 84 9.21 3.57 -5.84
CA LYS A 84 8.01 4.38 -6.12
C LYS A 84 6.74 3.58 -5.94
N THR A 85 6.75 2.36 -6.45
CA THR A 85 5.68 1.38 -6.27
C THR A 85 6.31 0.01 -6.03
N GLN A 86 5.49 -1.03 -5.96
CA GLN A 86 5.96 -2.41 -5.96
C GLN A 86 6.62 -2.82 -7.28
N TRP A 87 6.44 -2.05 -8.36
CA TRP A 87 6.87 -2.41 -9.72
C TRP A 87 7.79 -1.38 -10.35
N VAL A 88 7.81 -0.17 -9.80
CA VAL A 88 8.55 0.97 -10.33
C VAL A 88 9.47 1.53 -9.25
N SER A 89 10.72 1.76 -9.62
CA SER A 89 11.69 2.49 -8.80
C SER A 89 12.34 3.59 -9.63
N GLU A 90 12.75 4.67 -8.99
CA GLU A 90 13.59 5.67 -9.62
C GLU A 90 15.03 5.50 -9.17
N LEU A 91 15.94 5.73 -10.10
CA LEU A 91 17.37 5.75 -9.90
C LEU A 91 17.81 7.20 -9.89
N HIS A 92 18.39 7.64 -8.78
CA HIS A 92 19.02 8.94 -8.66
C HIS A 92 20.52 8.78 -8.78
N ALA A 93 21.08 9.28 -9.88
CA ALA A 93 22.51 9.28 -10.12
C ALA A 93 23.17 10.38 -9.28
N ILE A 94 24.00 9.97 -8.31
CA ILE A 94 24.64 10.88 -7.35
C ILE A 94 26.05 11.26 -7.82
N ASN A 95 26.86 10.26 -8.19
CA ASN A 95 28.23 10.46 -8.66
C ASN A 95 28.51 9.57 -9.86
N LYS A 96 29.48 9.97 -10.68
CA LYS A 96 29.99 9.18 -11.79
C LYS A 96 30.50 7.82 -11.32
N GLY A 97 30.21 6.77 -12.07
CA GLY A 97 30.66 5.42 -11.79
C GLY A 97 29.69 4.36 -12.29
N THR A 98 29.92 3.11 -11.90
CA THR A 98 29.03 2.00 -12.26
C THR A 98 28.50 1.36 -10.98
N ALA A 99 27.19 1.21 -10.87
CA ALA A 99 26.56 0.50 -9.77
C ALA A 99 25.80 -0.72 -10.29
N THR A 100 25.91 -1.82 -9.55
CA THR A 100 25.07 -3.01 -9.74
C THR A 100 23.82 -2.88 -8.89
N LEU A 101 22.65 -3.09 -9.50
CA LEU A 101 21.36 -3.17 -8.82
C LEU A 101 20.90 -4.62 -8.70
N THR A 102 20.44 -4.98 -7.50
CA THR A 102 19.90 -6.30 -7.17
C THR A 102 18.46 -6.13 -6.73
N VAL A 103 17.54 -6.84 -7.39
CA VAL A 103 16.10 -6.82 -7.10
C VAL A 103 15.69 -8.15 -6.53
N ASN A 104 15.34 -8.17 -5.23
CA ASN A 104 14.84 -9.37 -4.56
C ASN A 104 13.33 -9.47 -4.72
N ILE A 105 12.83 -10.69 -4.95
CA ILE A 105 11.43 -10.94 -5.33
C ILE A 105 10.94 -12.17 -4.57
N GLY A 106 10.51 -11.96 -3.33
CA GLY A 106 10.11 -13.05 -2.43
C GLY A 106 11.21 -14.10 -2.19
N GLU A 107 10.87 -15.16 -1.47
CA GLU A 107 11.83 -16.23 -1.10
C GLU A 107 11.91 -17.36 -2.14
N LYS A 108 11.08 -17.31 -3.18
CA LYS A 108 10.91 -18.35 -4.20
C LYS A 108 11.52 -18.01 -5.57
N PHE A 109 12.21 -16.88 -5.71
CA PHE A 109 12.83 -16.49 -6.99
C PHE A 109 14.28 -16.06 -6.76
N GLU A 110 15.15 -16.34 -7.71
CA GLU A 110 16.51 -15.81 -7.68
C GLU A 110 16.49 -14.28 -7.89
N PRO A 111 17.36 -13.51 -7.20
CA PRO A 111 17.41 -12.06 -7.36
C PRO A 111 17.76 -11.66 -8.80
N TYR A 112 17.05 -10.66 -9.34
CA TYR A 112 17.36 -10.09 -10.64
C TYR A 112 18.48 -9.04 -10.51
N VAL A 113 19.55 -9.17 -11.29
CA VAL A 113 20.75 -8.32 -11.16
C VAL A 113 21.10 -7.64 -12.49
N PHE A 114 21.39 -6.34 -12.45
CA PHE A 114 21.88 -5.59 -13.61
C PHE A 114 22.75 -4.39 -13.24
N THR A 115 23.57 -3.92 -14.17
CA THR A 115 24.43 -2.74 -13.98
C THR A 115 23.86 -1.49 -14.64
N VAL A 116 24.15 -0.32 -14.06
CA VAL A 116 23.83 1.01 -14.61
C VAL A 116 25.09 1.87 -14.56
N GLN A 117 25.42 2.55 -15.67
CA GLN A 117 26.51 3.52 -15.71
C GLN A 117 26.01 4.94 -15.48
N VAL A 118 26.73 5.69 -14.64
CA VAL A 118 26.54 7.12 -14.41
C VAL A 118 27.66 7.90 -15.08
N VAL A 119 27.30 8.78 -16.01
CA VAL A 119 28.24 9.61 -16.79
C VAL A 119 28.11 11.10 -16.44
N ASP A 120 29.18 11.87 -16.63
CA ASP A 120 29.17 13.32 -16.40
C ASP A 120 28.36 14.07 -17.46
N GLU A 121 27.93 15.29 -17.13
CA GLU A 121 27.29 16.21 -18.05
C GLU A 121 28.33 16.71 -19.08
N TYR A 122 28.31 16.20 -20.31
CA TYR A 122 29.11 16.78 -21.39
C TYR A 122 28.52 18.15 -21.79
N THR A 123 29.11 19.23 -21.29
CA THR A 123 29.11 20.51 -22.01
C THR A 123 30.35 20.55 -22.91
N VAL A 124 30.19 20.29 -24.20
CA VAL A 124 31.15 20.82 -25.19
C VAL A 124 30.76 22.28 -25.40
N ILE A 125 31.51 23.19 -24.78
CA ILE A 125 31.45 24.63 -25.05
C ILE A 125 32.55 24.93 -26.08
N PRO A 126 32.25 25.40 -27.31
CA PRO A 126 33.23 26.10 -28.12
C PRO A 126 33.55 27.46 -27.46
N GLU A 127 34.82 27.86 -27.47
CA GLU A 127 35.33 29.11 -26.90
C GLU A 127 34.50 30.37 -27.21
N PRO A 128 34.50 31.39 -26.33
CA PRO A 128 33.62 32.54 -26.42
C PRO A 128 34.08 33.53 -27.50
N THR A 129 33.15 34.03 -28.29
CA THR A 129 33.27 35.26 -29.08
C THR A 129 32.31 36.29 -28.44
N PRO A 130 32.69 37.58 -28.28
CA PRO A 130 32.12 38.47 -27.26
C PRO A 130 30.70 38.97 -27.56
N GLU A 131 30.00 39.32 -26.48
CA GLU A 131 28.59 39.71 -26.34
C GLU A 131 28.09 40.81 -27.30
N PRO A 132 26.78 40.80 -27.58
CA PRO A 132 26.02 42.05 -27.51
C PRO A 132 24.70 41.95 -26.72
N THR A 133 24.52 42.95 -25.85
CA THR A 133 23.29 43.68 -25.42
C THR A 133 22.10 42.90 -24.80
N PRO A 134 21.58 43.33 -23.63
CA PRO A 134 20.47 42.62 -22.96
C PRO A 134 19.12 42.85 -23.67
N GLU A 135 18.46 41.75 -24.03
CA GLU A 135 17.04 41.75 -24.42
C GLU A 135 16.11 41.85 -23.19
N PRO A 136 14.89 42.41 -23.36
CA PRO A 136 13.98 42.67 -22.25
C PRO A 136 13.46 41.37 -21.65
N THR A 137 13.49 41.31 -20.32
CA THR A 137 13.06 40.15 -19.53
C THR A 137 11.57 39.87 -19.78
N LYS A 138 11.26 38.69 -20.31
CA LYS A 138 9.88 38.19 -20.42
C LYS A 138 9.23 38.16 -19.02
N PRO A 139 7.95 38.55 -18.88
CA PRO A 139 7.27 38.49 -17.59
C PRO A 139 7.17 37.05 -17.10
N VAL A 140 7.50 36.81 -15.83
CA VAL A 140 7.19 35.56 -15.13
C VAL A 140 5.67 35.50 -14.95
N VAL A 141 5.00 34.71 -15.79
CA VAL A 141 3.56 34.46 -15.66
C VAL A 141 3.36 33.52 -14.47
N VAL A 142 2.89 34.07 -13.34
CA VAL A 142 2.39 33.27 -12.22
C VAL A 142 1.06 32.66 -12.65
N LYS A 143 1.03 31.35 -12.89
CA LYS A 143 -0.21 30.64 -13.25
C LYS A 143 -1.17 30.65 -12.06
N GLU A 144 -2.25 31.42 -12.16
CA GLU A 144 -3.34 31.42 -11.19
C GLU A 144 -4.11 30.09 -11.26
N LEU A 145 -4.36 29.46 -10.10
CA LEU A 145 -5.04 28.17 -10.04
C LEU A 145 -6.52 28.33 -10.36
N THR A 146 -7.06 27.43 -11.17
CA THR A 146 -8.48 27.34 -11.47
C THR A 146 -9.27 26.92 -10.23
N GLN A 147 -10.56 27.26 -10.20
CA GLN A 147 -11.48 26.83 -9.13
C GLN A 147 -11.52 25.29 -8.97
N ALA A 148 -11.37 24.55 -10.07
CA ALA A 148 -11.30 23.09 -10.06
C ALA A 148 -10.02 22.58 -9.38
N GLU A 149 -8.86 23.19 -9.65
CA GLU A 149 -7.59 22.85 -9.00
C GLU A 149 -7.61 23.18 -7.50
N ILE A 150 -8.23 24.29 -7.10
CA ILE A 150 -8.45 24.64 -5.69
C ILE A 150 -9.32 23.59 -5.00
N GLN A 151 -10.42 23.18 -5.64
CA GLN A 151 -11.31 22.16 -5.10
C GLN A 151 -10.63 20.79 -4.95
N ALA A 152 -9.87 20.36 -5.96
CA ALA A 152 -9.11 19.12 -5.90
C ALA A 152 -8.05 19.13 -4.78
N LYS A 153 -7.44 20.29 -4.50
CA LYS A 153 -6.49 20.46 -3.40
C LYS A 153 -7.18 20.35 -2.03
N ILE A 154 -8.36 20.95 -1.85
CA ILE A 154 -9.15 20.83 -0.62
C ILE A 154 -9.55 19.37 -0.37
N MET A 155 -10.09 18.70 -1.39
CA MET A 155 -10.46 17.29 -1.32
C MET A 155 -9.26 16.38 -1.04
N SER A 156 -8.11 16.70 -1.64
CA SER A 156 -6.86 15.99 -1.36
C SER A 156 -6.41 16.13 0.10
N GLN A 157 -6.56 17.32 0.67
CA GLN A 157 -6.18 17.60 2.05
C GLN A 157 -7.11 16.90 3.03
N ASP A 158 -8.43 16.92 2.78
CA ASP A 158 -9.41 16.23 3.63
C ASP A 158 -9.13 14.73 3.76
N LEU A 159 -8.75 14.05 2.66
CA LEU A 159 -8.37 12.64 2.70
C LEU A 159 -7.07 12.42 3.49
N SER A 160 -6.10 13.34 3.38
CA SER A 160 -4.88 13.30 4.20
C SER A 160 -5.22 13.37 5.68
N ASP A 161 -6.04 14.34 6.07
CA ASP A 161 -6.40 14.57 7.48
C ASP A 161 -7.21 13.40 8.05
N TYR A 162 -8.07 12.79 7.24
CA TYR A 162 -8.79 11.56 7.61
C TYR A 162 -7.83 10.39 7.83
N THR A 163 -6.82 10.26 6.96
CA THR A 163 -5.85 9.17 7.01
C THR A 163 -4.86 9.32 8.17
N ASP A 164 -4.46 10.55 8.47
CA ASP A 164 -3.63 10.86 9.63
C ASP A 164 -4.37 10.48 10.93
N GLN A 165 -5.69 10.69 11.01
CA GLN A 165 -6.51 10.22 12.15
C GLN A 165 -6.60 8.69 12.21
N LEU A 166 -6.70 8.00 11.08
CA LEU A 166 -6.70 6.54 11.03
C LEU A 166 -5.37 5.93 11.49
N ASN A 167 -4.25 6.57 11.17
CA ASN A 167 -2.92 6.12 11.62
C ASN A 167 -2.78 6.03 13.13
N LEU A 168 -3.43 6.93 13.86
CA LEU A 168 -3.40 6.92 15.32
C LEU A 168 -4.03 5.66 15.92
N ILE A 169 -4.89 4.98 15.16
CA ILE A 169 -5.65 3.81 15.64
C ILE A 169 -5.32 2.51 14.89
N ASN A 170 -4.58 2.56 13.78
CA ASN A 170 -4.29 1.38 12.93
C ASN A 170 -3.59 0.27 13.72
N ASN A 171 -2.77 0.63 14.70
CA ASN A 171 -1.97 -0.34 15.46
C ASN A 171 -2.88 -1.33 16.22
N TYR A 172 -4.10 -0.92 16.56
CA TYR A 172 -5.07 -1.79 17.20
C TYR A 172 -5.67 -2.81 16.22
N GLU A 173 -6.04 -2.38 15.02
CA GLU A 173 -6.53 -3.27 13.98
C GLU A 173 -5.44 -4.26 13.55
N ASN A 174 -4.25 -3.76 13.22
CA ASN A 174 -3.11 -4.60 12.85
C ASN A 174 -2.84 -5.68 13.90
N LYS A 175 -2.81 -5.33 15.19
CA LYS A 175 -2.64 -6.33 16.26
C LYS A 175 -3.75 -7.38 16.28
N ALA A 176 -5.00 -6.98 16.11
CA ALA A 176 -6.13 -7.90 16.09
C ALA A 176 -6.05 -8.84 14.87
N ILE A 177 -5.84 -8.27 13.70
CA ILE A 177 -5.87 -9.00 12.43
C ILE A 177 -4.65 -9.90 12.26
N THR A 178 -3.44 -9.39 12.51
CA THR A 178 -2.23 -10.23 12.52
C THR A 178 -2.34 -11.38 13.53
N THR A 179 -3.05 -11.19 14.64
CA THR A 179 -3.26 -12.27 15.61
C THR A 179 -4.21 -13.34 15.08
N ILE A 180 -5.36 -12.96 14.51
CA ILE A 180 -6.33 -13.96 14.05
C ILE A 180 -5.84 -14.70 12.79
N ASN A 181 -5.09 -14.03 11.90
CA ASN A 181 -4.56 -14.64 10.68
C ASN A 181 -3.53 -15.76 10.95
N LYS A 182 -2.91 -15.78 12.14
CA LYS A 182 -2.07 -16.92 12.56
C LYS A 182 -2.87 -18.23 12.67
N TYR A 183 -4.20 -18.13 12.79
CA TYR A 183 -5.13 -19.24 12.93
C TYR A 183 -5.87 -19.55 11.63
N ASN A 184 -5.34 -19.19 10.45
CA ASN A 184 -5.86 -19.58 9.12
C ASN A 184 -5.89 -21.10 8.85
N LYS A 185 -5.68 -21.94 9.87
CA LYS A 185 -5.77 -23.40 9.84
C LYS A 185 -7.16 -23.86 10.24
N ILE A 186 -7.49 -25.12 9.93
CA ILE A 186 -8.77 -25.77 10.22
C ILE A 186 -9.22 -25.48 11.66
N VAL A 187 -10.42 -24.88 11.80
CA VAL A 187 -11.08 -24.67 13.08
C VAL A 187 -11.70 -25.99 13.52
N ASN A 188 -11.18 -26.58 14.59
CA ASN A 188 -11.69 -27.81 15.17
C ASN A 188 -11.45 -27.82 16.70
N ASP A 189 -11.89 -28.86 17.39
CA ASP A 189 -11.80 -28.91 18.85
C ASP A 189 -10.36 -28.85 19.39
N SER A 190 -9.35 -29.29 18.60
CA SER A 190 -7.94 -29.23 19.02
C SER A 190 -7.34 -27.83 18.91
N THR A 191 -7.78 -27.02 17.93
CA THR A 191 -7.34 -25.64 17.75
C THR A 191 -8.19 -24.62 18.52
N ARG A 192 -9.44 -24.99 18.89
CA ARG A 192 -10.43 -24.15 19.58
C ARG A 192 -9.86 -23.38 20.77
N LYS A 193 -9.15 -24.04 21.69
CA LYS A 193 -8.66 -23.38 22.92
C LYS A 193 -7.69 -22.23 22.59
N SER A 194 -6.78 -22.45 21.65
CA SER A 194 -5.79 -21.46 21.25
C SER A 194 -6.45 -20.29 20.52
N ILE A 195 -7.43 -20.57 19.64
CA ILE A 195 -8.18 -19.52 18.93
C ILE A 195 -9.01 -18.70 19.93
N PHE A 196 -9.68 -19.35 20.89
CA PHE A 196 -10.41 -18.67 21.96
C PHE A 196 -9.51 -17.71 22.74
N LEU A 197 -8.31 -18.15 23.16
CA LEU A 197 -7.38 -17.31 23.90
C LEU A 197 -6.90 -16.11 23.06
N ALA A 198 -6.60 -16.32 21.78
CA ALA A 198 -6.23 -15.25 20.86
C ALA A 198 -7.36 -14.21 20.71
N LEU A 199 -8.59 -14.69 20.49
CA LEU A 199 -9.76 -13.83 20.38
C LEU A 199 -10.04 -13.04 21.67
N ASN A 200 -10.00 -13.73 22.80
CA ASN A 200 -10.33 -13.16 24.11
C ASN A 200 -9.30 -12.14 24.60
N ASN A 201 -8.01 -12.46 24.44
CA ASN A 201 -6.93 -11.68 25.06
C ASN A 201 -6.38 -10.61 24.13
N THR A 202 -6.49 -10.79 22.81
CA THR A 202 -5.84 -9.90 21.84
C THR A 202 -6.81 -9.34 20.82
N VAL A 203 -7.54 -10.17 20.06
CA VAL A 203 -8.33 -9.70 18.91
C VAL A 203 -9.47 -8.79 19.39
N VAL A 204 -10.37 -9.28 20.24
CA VAL A 204 -11.55 -8.51 20.67
C VAL A 204 -11.15 -7.21 21.41
N PRO A 205 -10.22 -7.21 22.38
CA PRO A 205 -9.83 -5.98 23.06
C PRO A 205 -9.19 -4.93 22.13
N ASN A 206 -8.31 -5.34 21.21
CA ASN A 206 -7.68 -4.38 20.29
C ASN A 206 -8.68 -3.90 19.23
N TYR A 207 -9.46 -4.80 18.63
CA TYR A 207 -10.44 -4.41 17.62
C TYR A 207 -11.57 -3.54 18.20
N THR A 208 -11.91 -3.72 19.48
CA THR A 208 -12.80 -2.79 20.22
C THR A 208 -12.21 -1.38 20.32
N LYS A 209 -10.91 -1.26 20.63
CA LYS A 209 -10.21 0.03 20.65
C LYS A 209 -10.16 0.66 19.27
N TYR A 210 -9.93 -0.13 18.23
CA TYR A 210 -9.98 0.32 16.84
C TYR A 210 -11.35 0.91 16.48
N VAL A 211 -12.44 0.16 16.65
CA VAL A 211 -13.80 0.65 16.37
C VAL A 211 -14.16 1.87 17.21
N SER A 212 -13.72 1.93 18.47
CA SER A 212 -13.93 3.09 19.33
C SER A 212 -13.17 4.32 18.84
N GLY A 213 -11.92 4.14 18.40
CA GLY A 213 -11.12 5.18 17.76
C GLY A 213 -11.76 5.67 16.47
N LEU A 214 -12.23 4.74 15.62
CA LEU A 214 -12.88 5.05 14.35
C LEU A 214 -14.13 5.91 14.57
N LYS A 215 -14.95 5.63 15.59
CA LYS A 215 -16.12 6.48 15.95
C LYS A 215 -15.76 7.93 16.28
N ASN A 216 -14.53 8.18 16.74
CA ASN A 216 -14.07 9.52 17.13
C ASN A 216 -13.51 10.31 15.95
N ILE A 217 -13.26 9.66 14.81
CA ILE A 217 -12.81 10.33 13.59
C ILE A 217 -13.95 11.17 13.03
N LYS A 218 -13.64 12.41 12.67
CA LYS A 218 -14.62 13.35 12.11
C LYS A 218 -14.16 13.76 10.71
N PRO A 219 -14.72 13.16 9.65
CA PRO A 219 -14.51 13.64 8.29
C PRO A 219 -14.97 15.09 8.15
N ASN A 220 -14.34 15.86 7.24
CA ASN A 220 -14.74 17.22 6.96
C ASN A 220 -16.24 17.27 6.57
N LYS A 221 -17.00 18.17 7.21
CA LYS A 221 -18.45 18.28 7.00
C LYS A 221 -18.82 18.63 5.56
N ASN A 222 -17.94 19.32 4.85
CA ASN A 222 -18.16 19.80 3.48
C ASN A 222 -17.75 18.77 2.41
N ASN A 223 -17.27 17.59 2.83
CA ASN A 223 -16.82 16.53 1.93
C ASN A 223 -17.76 15.32 2.01
N ALA A 224 -18.83 15.38 1.21
CA ALA A 224 -19.89 14.37 1.24
C ALA A 224 -19.39 12.96 0.84
N GLU A 225 -18.49 12.86 -0.14
CA GLU A 225 -17.93 11.57 -0.60
C GLU A 225 -17.05 10.93 0.49
N LEU A 226 -16.21 11.70 1.19
CA LEU A 226 -15.41 11.19 2.30
C LEU A 226 -16.27 10.78 3.51
N LYS A 227 -17.39 11.49 3.75
CA LYS A 227 -18.36 11.08 4.78
C LYS A 227 -19.03 9.75 4.43
N GLU A 228 -19.34 9.51 3.15
CA GLU A 228 -19.87 8.22 2.71
C GLU A 228 -18.86 7.08 2.94
N ILE A 229 -17.61 7.29 2.54
CA ILE A 229 -16.47 6.39 2.79
C ILE A 229 -16.37 6.05 4.28
N TYR A 230 -16.35 7.07 5.15
CA TYR A 230 -16.27 6.89 6.60
C TYR A 230 -17.46 6.10 7.15
N ASN A 231 -18.69 6.39 6.71
CA ASN A 231 -19.88 5.71 7.20
C ASN A 231 -19.85 4.21 6.89
N TYR A 232 -19.43 3.84 5.68
CA TYR A 232 -19.25 2.44 5.30
C TYR A 232 -18.10 1.79 6.08
N HIS A 233 -17.00 2.50 6.29
CA HIS A 233 -15.87 2.01 7.06
C HIS A 233 -16.27 1.69 8.51
N LEU A 234 -16.92 2.64 9.18
CA LEU A 234 -17.40 2.45 10.55
C LEU A 234 -18.43 1.32 10.65
N ALA A 235 -19.35 1.20 9.69
CA ALA A 235 -20.33 0.14 9.67
C ALA A 235 -19.69 -1.24 9.45
N GLY A 236 -18.73 -1.36 8.52
CA GLY A 236 -17.98 -2.58 8.26
C GLY A 236 -17.17 -3.04 9.47
N ALA A 237 -16.42 -2.12 10.09
CA ALA A 237 -15.63 -2.40 11.29
C ALA A 237 -16.52 -2.83 12.47
N LYS A 238 -17.70 -2.20 12.67
CA LYS A 238 -18.64 -2.66 13.72
C LYS A 238 -19.09 -4.11 13.51
N LEU A 239 -19.39 -4.50 12.27
CA LEU A 239 -19.79 -5.87 11.95
C LEU A 239 -18.65 -6.87 12.13
N GLN A 240 -17.41 -6.51 11.79
CA GLN A 240 -16.24 -7.35 12.07
C GLN A 240 -16.02 -7.51 13.58
N LEU A 241 -16.23 -6.47 14.39
CA LEU A 241 -16.17 -6.60 15.85
C LEU A 241 -17.23 -7.55 16.39
N GLU A 242 -18.48 -7.43 15.92
CA GLU A 242 -19.56 -8.37 16.27
C GLU A 242 -19.19 -9.81 15.90
N ALA A 243 -18.60 -10.01 14.71
CA ALA A 243 -18.11 -11.30 14.27
C ALA A 243 -17.03 -11.86 15.22
N PHE A 244 -16.02 -11.09 15.60
CA PHE A 244 -14.99 -11.55 16.54
C PHE A 244 -15.55 -11.90 17.92
N ILE A 245 -16.54 -11.15 18.40
CA ILE A 245 -17.23 -11.45 19.67
C ILE A 245 -18.00 -12.77 19.59
N LEU A 246 -18.79 -12.95 18.53
CA LEU A 246 -19.53 -14.21 18.31
C LEU A 246 -18.60 -15.40 18.13
N MET A 247 -17.50 -15.21 17.40
CA MET A 247 -16.46 -16.20 17.18
C MET A 247 -15.83 -16.63 18.51
N ARG A 248 -15.44 -15.66 19.35
CA ARG A 248 -14.92 -15.92 20.70
C ARG A 248 -15.93 -16.72 21.53
N ASP A 249 -17.18 -16.29 21.54
CA ASP A 249 -18.23 -16.90 22.36
C ASP A 249 -18.60 -18.30 21.88
N SER A 250 -18.42 -18.60 20.59
CA SER A 250 -18.60 -19.94 20.03
C SER A 250 -17.56 -20.95 20.55
N MET A 251 -16.40 -20.45 20.99
CA MET A 251 -15.25 -21.26 21.40
C MET A 251 -15.03 -21.28 22.91
N LYS A 252 -15.91 -20.66 23.71
CA LYS A 252 -15.72 -20.50 25.17
C LYS A 252 -15.77 -21.81 25.96
N THR A 253 -16.53 -22.79 25.49
CA THR A 253 -16.73 -24.09 26.16
C THR A 253 -15.78 -25.16 25.61
N THR A 254 -15.93 -26.40 26.04
CA THR A 254 -15.08 -27.53 25.62
C THR A 254 -15.30 -27.95 24.16
N LYS A 255 -16.47 -27.65 23.59
CA LYS A 255 -16.84 -27.93 22.19
C LYS A 255 -17.19 -26.64 21.47
N ILE A 256 -16.96 -26.58 20.17
CA ILE A 256 -17.38 -25.43 19.34
C ILE A 256 -18.91 -25.37 19.25
N ASN A 257 -19.48 -24.19 19.52
CA ASN A 257 -20.89 -23.90 19.21
C ASN A 257 -20.99 -23.43 17.76
N PHE A 258 -21.23 -24.37 16.83
CA PHE A 258 -21.31 -24.07 15.40
C PHE A 258 -22.42 -23.10 15.02
N THR A 259 -23.52 -23.02 15.77
CA THR A 259 -24.56 -22.01 15.53
C THR A 259 -24.01 -20.59 15.71
N LYS A 260 -23.26 -20.33 16.80
CA LYS A 260 -22.61 -19.03 17.03
C LYS A 260 -21.46 -18.78 16.06
N TYR A 261 -20.70 -19.82 15.74
CA TYR A 261 -19.60 -19.75 14.77
C TYR A 261 -20.12 -19.32 13.39
N ASN A 262 -21.16 -19.98 12.87
CA ASN A 262 -21.76 -19.63 11.58
C ASN A 262 -22.39 -18.23 11.59
N ALA A 263 -22.96 -17.80 12.72
CA ALA A 263 -23.44 -16.43 12.88
C ALA A 263 -22.29 -15.40 12.83
N ALA A 264 -21.12 -15.73 13.40
CA ALA A 264 -19.92 -14.92 13.30
C ALA A 264 -19.44 -14.80 11.85
N GLU A 265 -19.39 -15.91 11.11
CA GLU A 265 -18.99 -15.91 9.70
C GLU A 265 -19.91 -15.04 8.84
N LYS A 266 -21.23 -15.14 9.04
CA LYS A 266 -22.21 -14.30 8.34
C LYS A 266 -21.97 -12.81 8.62
N LYS A 267 -21.76 -12.44 9.89
CA LYS A 267 -21.45 -11.06 10.29
C LYS A 267 -20.12 -10.56 9.71
N GLY A 268 -19.09 -11.41 9.71
CA GLY A 268 -17.81 -11.11 9.10
C GLY A 268 -17.95 -10.84 7.61
N ALA A 269 -18.69 -11.68 6.89
CA ALA A 269 -18.96 -11.51 5.47
C ALA A 269 -19.76 -10.24 5.15
N GLU A 270 -20.77 -9.90 5.96
CA GLU A 270 -21.49 -8.64 5.84
C GLU A 270 -20.56 -7.42 6.06
N GLY A 271 -19.68 -7.49 7.06
CA GLY A 271 -18.67 -6.46 7.31
C GLY A 271 -17.72 -6.28 6.12
N ILE A 272 -17.18 -7.38 5.58
CA ILE A 272 -16.28 -7.38 4.41
C ILE A 272 -16.95 -6.73 3.20
N LYS A 273 -18.24 -7.00 2.93
CA LYS A 273 -18.95 -6.34 1.82
C LYS A 273 -18.96 -4.82 1.94
N LEU A 274 -19.13 -4.29 3.16
CA LEU A 274 -19.08 -2.85 3.38
C LEU A 274 -17.66 -2.30 3.20
N LEU A 275 -16.65 -3.04 3.67
CA LEU A 275 -15.24 -2.67 3.53
C LEU A 275 -14.77 -2.69 2.06
N ASN A 276 -15.20 -3.68 1.26
CA ASN A 276 -14.96 -3.68 -0.19
C ASN A 276 -15.64 -2.49 -0.88
N LYS A 277 -16.80 -2.05 -0.40
CA LYS A 277 -17.43 -0.82 -0.89
C LYS A 277 -16.61 0.43 -0.51
N VAL A 278 -16.00 0.46 0.67
CA VAL A 278 -15.07 1.53 1.05
C VAL A 278 -13.89 1.60 0.09
N GLU A 279 -13.26 0.46 -0.21
CA GLU A 279 -12.16 0.37 -1.19
C GLU A 279 -12.58 0.92 -2.56
N ALA A 280 -13.71 0.50 -3.09
CA ALA A 280 -14.20 0.98 -4.39
C ALA A 280 -14.52 2.49 -4.39
N LEU A 281 -15.09 3.01 -3.29
CA LEU A 281 -15.37 4.44 -3.16
C LEU A 281 -14.08 5.26 -3.01
N LEU A 282 -13.08 4.73 -2.29
CA LEU A 282 -11.77 5.35 -2.15
C LEU A 282 -11.04 5.40 -3.49
N ASP A 283 -11.04 4.31 -4.27
CA ASP A 283 -10.45 4.27 -5.61
C ASP A 283 -11.08 5.34 -6.52
N LYS A 284 -12.41 5.46 -6.50
CA LYS A 284 -13.13 6.52 -7.22
C LYS A 284 -12.75 7.91 -6.72
N TYR A 285 -12.66 8.10 -5.41
CA TYR A 285 -12.29 9.37 -4.79
C TYR A 285 -10.87 9.79 -5.18
N THR A 286 -9.92 8.85 -5.19
CA THR A 286 -8.54 9.11 -5.59
C THR A 286 -8.44 9.42 -7.06
N LYS A 287 -9.06 8.63 -7.95
CA LYS A 287 -9.09 8.91 -9.39
C LYS A 287 -9.65 10.30 -9.72
N LYS A 288 -10.63 10.76 -8.94
CA LYS A 288 -11.29 12.05 -9.18
C LYS A 288 -10.47 13.28 -8.76
N TYR A 289 -9.66 13.16 -7.70
CA TYR A 289 -9.00 14.32 -7.08
C TYR A 289 -7.47 14.24 -7.03
N PHE A 290 -6.90 13.10 -7.46
CA PHE A 290 -5.49 12.80 -7.31
C PHE A 290 -4.80 12.38 -8.62
N GLU A 291 -5.56 11.90 -9.59
CA GLU A 291 -5.18 11.67 -10.99
C GLU A 291 -5.73 12.80 -11.88
#